data_AF-A0A7C1E327-F1
#
_entry.id   AF-A0A7C1E327-F1
#
_cell.length_a   1.000
_cell.length_b   1.000
_cell.length_c   1.000
_cell.angle_alpha   90.00
_cell.angle_beta   90.00
_cell.angle_gamma   90.00
#
_symmetry.space_group_name_H-M   'P 1'
#
loop_
_entity.id
_entity.type
_entity.pdbx_description
1 polymer ?
#
loop_
_entity_poly.entity_id
_entity_poly.type
_entity_poly.pdbx_seq_one_letter_code
_entity_poly.pdbx_strand_id
1 'polypeptide(L)'
;MKKAVFLFLSLATISLAAQDPRPEVCSIPSRFERIEIVRMGPGTDMLEGLSRFIEENHILNGVVLAGIGSVTDYHFHVVSDKNLPPAEEYPKASVPMDLIAVQGYIFNKRVHAHITLSDENSVVGGHLEPGTRALTFFILTIGVLPEDLELEHLDSISLP
;
A
#
# COMPACT_ATOMS: atom_id res chain seq x y z
N MET A 1 -68.42 31.63 2.44
CA MET A 1 -67.38 30.87 3.17
C MET A 1 -66.21 30.62 2.21
N LYS A 2 -65.13 31.40 2.31
CA LYS A 2 -63.96 31.30 1.41
C LYS A 2 -62.97 30.29 2.00
N LYS A 3 -62.65 29.23 1.26
CA LYS A 3 -61.66 28.20 1.66
C LYS A 3 -60.25 28.76 1.45
N ALA A 4 -59.46 28.84 2.50
CA ALA A 4 -58.04 29.16 2.42
C ALA A 4 -57.26 27.91 2.00
N VAL A 5 -56.49 28.03 0.92
CA VAL A 5 -55.55 27.00 0.47
C VAL A 5 -54.21 27.31 1.14
N PHE A 6 -53.77 26.43 2.04
CA PHE A 6 -52.42 26.49 2.62
C PHE A 6 -51.45 25.80 1.66
N LEU A 7 -50.57 26.59 1.05
CA LEU A 7 -49.45 26.09 0.24
C LEU A 7 -48.31 25.71 1.19
N PHE A 8 -48.10 24.41 1.40
CA PHE A 8 -46.93 23.90 2.10
C PHE A 8 -45.71 24.00 1.18
N LEU A 9 -44.81 24.94 1.47
CA LEU A 9 -43.50 25.01 0.83
C LEU A 9 -42.61 23.95 1.49
N SER A 10 -42.36 22.81 0.82
CA SER A 10 -41.35 21.86 1.29
C SER A 10 -39.97 22.45 1.04
N LEU A 11 -39.24 22.80 2.09
CA LEU A 11 -37.81 23.08 1.99
C LEU A 11 -37.10 21.78 1.58
N ALA A 12 -36.71 21.69 0.32
CA ALA A 12 -35.73 20.71 -0.11
C ALA A 12 -34.39 21.08 0.52
N THR A 13 -33.95 20.30 1.51
CA THR A 13 -32.59 20.38 2.03
C THR A 13 -31.64 19.93 0.93
N ILE A 14 -31.00 20.88 0.27
CA ILE A 14 -29.87 20.61 -0.61
C ILE A 14 -28.75 20.11 0.30
N SER A 15 -28.49 18.80 0.26
CA SER A 15 -27.30 18.22 0.88
C SER A 15 -26.09 18.74 0.10
N LEU A 16 -25.38 19.70 0.67
CA LEU A 16 -24.08 20.12 0.18
C LEU A 16 -23.12 18.97 0.55
N ALA A 17 -22.77 18.12 -0.42
CA ALA A 17 -21.70 17.15 -0.22
C ALA A 17 -20.47 17.92 0.27
N ALA A 18 -20.00 17.61 1.47
CA ALA A 18 -18.82 18.25 2.05
C ALA A 18 -17.65 18.03 1.08
N GLN A 19 -17.08 19.13 0.57
CA GLN A 19 -15.87 19.07 -0.24
C GLN A 19 -14.73 18.59 0.65
N ASP A 20 -13.95 17.62 0.16
CA ASP A 20 -12.69 17.21 0.76
C ASP A 20 -11.79 18.45 0.91
N PRO A 21 -11.42 18.86 2.14
CA PRO A 21 -10.57 20.03 2.34
C PRO A 21 -9.11 19.78 1.94
N ARG A 22 -8.72 18.54 1.60
CA ARG A 22 -7.36 18.21 1.19
C ARG A 22 -7.13 18.62 -0.26
N PRO A 23 -5.95 19.18 -0.58
CA PRO A 23 -5.61 19.46 -1.96
C PRO A 23 -5.50 18.15 -2.74
N GLU A 24 -6.01 18.13 -3.97
CA GLU A 24 -5.91 17.01 -4.90
C GLU A 24 -4.46 16.54 -5.12
N VAL A 25 -3.50 17.47 -4.95
CA VAL A 25 -2.06 17.21 -5.02
C VAL A 25 -1.38 17.89 -3.83
N CYS A 26 -0.62 17.14 -3.04
CA CYS A 26 0.23 17.67 -1.98
C CYS A 26 1.67 17.16 -2.11
N SER A 27 2.61 17.90 -1.53
CA SER A 27 4.00 17.46 -1.37
C SER A 27 4.39 17.52 0.10
N ILE A 28 4.95 16.43 0.62
CA ILE A 28 5.54 16.38 1.95
C ILE A 28 7.07 16.32 1.78
N PRO A 29 7.79 17.44 1.94
CA PRO A 29 9.25 17.42 1.81
C PRO A 29 9.86 16.59 2.93
N SER A 30 10.87 15.78 2.59
CA SER A 30 11.56 14.93 3.55
C SER A 30 12.98 14.62 3.11
N ARG A 31 13.69 13.82 3.90
CA ARG A 31 15.06 13.32 3.66
C ARG A 31 15.16 11.90 4.21
N PHE A 32 16.13 11.12 3.75
CA PHE A 32 16.49 9.89 4.44
C PHE A 32 17.33 10.20 5.67
N GLU A 33 16.98 9.61 6.81
CA GLU A 33 17.83 9.61 8.00
C GLU A 33 18.96 8.59 7.86
N ARG A 34 18.65 7.44 7.26
CA ARG A 34 19.60 6.38 6.90
C ARG A 34 19.06 5.51 5.78
N ILE A 35 19.95 4.71 5.20
CA ILE A 35 19.62 3.68 4.21
C ILE A 35 20.06 2.32 4.77
N GLU A 36 19.16 1.35 4.69
CA GLU A 36 19.36 -0.02 5.16
C GLU A 36 19.31 -0.99 3.98
N ILE A 37 20.24 -1.94 3.92
CA ILE A 37 20.22 -3.04 2.95
C ILE A 37 19.88 -4.32 3.69
N VAL A 38 18.68 -4.83 3.46
CA VAL A 38 18.10 -5.98 4.16
C VAL A 38 18.19 -7.21 3.26
N ARG A 39 18.81 -8.27 3.78
CA ARG A 39 18.83 -9.58 3.12
C ARG A 39 17.93 -10.56 3.85
N MET A 40 17.04 -11.21 3.12
CA MET A 40 16.20 -12.31 3.62
C MET A 40 16.66 -13.63 3.01
N GLY A 41 16.75 -14.68 3.82
CA GLY A 41 17.21 -16.00 3.37
C GLY A 41 16.10 -16.85 2.75
N PRO A 42 16.44 -18.04 2.21
CA PRO A 42 15.47 -18.99 1.66
C PRO A 42 14.32 -19.29 2.63
N GLY A 43 13.12 -19.46 2.09
CA GLY A 43 11.89 -19.79 2.83
C GLY A 43 11.27 -18.63 3.61
N THR A 44 11.96 -17.48 3.71
CA THR A 44 11.44 -16.28 4.40
C THR A 44 10.26 -15.71 3.64
N ASP A 45 9.15 -15.47 4.34
CA ASP A 45 8.04 -14.68 3.83
C ASP A 45 8.45 -13.19 3.78
N MET A 46 8.26 -12.52 2.65
CA MET A 46 8.73 -11.15 2.45
C MET A 46 8.06 -10.17 3.40
N LEU A 47 6.73 -10.25 3.57
CA LEU A 47 5.98 -9.30 4.37
C LEU A 47 6.26 -9.53 5.87
N GLU A 48 6.33 -10.79 6.30
CA GLU A 48 6.76 -11.14 7.66
C GLU A 48 8.19 -10.67 7.92
N GLY A 49 9.09 -10.91 6.98
CA GLY A 49 10.50 -10.53 7.07
C GLY A 49 10.71 -9.02 7.15
N LEU A 50 9.98 -8.25 6.33
CA LEU A 50 9.95 -6.78 6.41
C LEU A 50 9.39 -6.31 7.75
N SER A 51 8.26 -6.86 8.19
CA SER A 51 7.61 -6.47 9.44
C SER A 51 8.52 -6.71 10.65
N ARG A 52 9.21 -7.87 10.69
CA ARG A 52 10.20 -8.19 11.73
C ARG A 52 11.38 -7.22 11.70
N PHE A 53 11.95 -6.97 10.52
CA PHE A 53 13.05 -6.01 10.37
C PHE A 53 12.66 -4.61 10.85
N ILE A 54 11.47 -4.15 10.48
CA ILE A 54 10.93 -2.83 10.87
C ILE A 54 10.80 -2.73 12.39
N GLU A 55 10.25 -3.75 13.04
CA GLU A 55 10.06 -3.75 14.49
C GLU A 55 11.40 -3.78 15.24
N GLU A 56 12.31 -4.69 14.87
CA GLU A 56 13.62 -4.83 15.50
C GLU A 56 14.48 -3.55 15.38
N ASN A 57 14.32 -2.81 14.28
CA ASN A 57 15.09 -1.60 13.99
C ASN A 57 14.34 -0.30 14.30
N HIS A 58 13.17 -0.40 14.95
CA HIS A 58 12.36 0.73 15.39
C HIS A 58 12.04 1.71 14.25
N ILE A 59 11.71 1.20 13.06
CA ILE A 59 11.41 2.03 11.88
C ILE A 59 9.94 2.40 11.88
N LEU A 60 9.63 3.68 12.14
CA LEU A 60 8.27 4.18 12.05
C LEU A 60 7.86 4.46 10.60
N ASN A 61 8.69 5.21 9.87
CA ASN A 61 8.40 5.62 8.50
C ASN A 61 9.56 5.26 7.56
N GLY A 62 9.25 4.92 6.32
CA GLY A 62 10.27 4.55 5.35
C GLY A 62 9.75 4.35 3.94
N VAL A 63 10.68 4.15 3.00
CA VAL A 63 10.38 3.82 1.61
C VAL A 63 11.23 2.62 1.20
N VAL A 64 10.60 1.61 0.62
CA VAL A 64 11.33 0.53 -0.08
C VAL A 64 11.75 1.09 -1.43
N LEU A 65 13.05 1.31 -1.59
CA LEU A 65 13.64 1.98 -2.76
C LEU A 65 13.88 1.00 -3.91
N ALA A 66 14.23 -0.24 -3.58
CA ALA A 66 14.47 -1.31 -4.53
C ALA A 66 14.40 -2.66 -3.83
N GLY A 67 14.07 -3.70 -4.59
CA GLY A 67 14.14 -5.08 -4.15
C GLY A 67 14.36 -6.04 -5.31
N ILE A 68 15.20 -7.05 -5.10
CA ILE A 68 15.44 -8.15 -6.05
C ILE A 68 15.44 -9.50 -5.34
N GLY A 69 15.23 -10.57 -6.08
CA GLY A 69 15.36 -11.94 -5.59
C GLY A 69 14.62 -12.95 -6.44
N SER A 70 14.21 -14.05 -5.83
CA SER A 70 13.33 -15.04 -6.46
C SER A 70 12.42 -15.70 -5.43
N VAL A 71 11.27 -16.20 -5.86
CA VAL A 71 10.24 -16.76 -4.99
C VAL A 71 9.97 -18.24 -5.29
N THR A 72 9.47 -18.99 -4.30
CA THR A 72 8.82 -20.31 -4.51
C THR A 72 7.31 -20.20 -4.62
N ASP A 73 6.76 -19.20 -3.93
CA ASP A 73 5.34 -18.96 -3.77
C ASP A 73 5.13 -17.45 -3.84
N TYR A 74 4.02 -17.02 -4.43
CA TYR A 74 3.60 -15.63 -4.37
C TYR A 74 2.13 -15.51 -4.01
N HIS A 75 1.82 -14.38 -3.38
CA HIS A 75 0.47 -13.94 -3.10
C HIS A 75 0.46 -12.41 -3.17
N PHE A 76 -0.46 -11.86 -3.94
CA PHE A 76 -0.67 -10.43 -4.06
C PHE A 76 -2.16 -10.14 -4.28
N HIS A 77 -2.58 -8.90 -4.06
CA HIS A 77 -3.89 -8.44 -4.50
C HIS A 77 -3.83 -7.34 -5.56
N VAL A 78 -4.89 -7.25 -6.35
CA VAL A 78 -5.08 -6.23 -7.38
C VAL A 78 -6.49 -5.65 -7.29
N VAL A 79 -6.62 -4.36 -7.61
CA VAL A 79 -7.92 -3.71 -7.78
C VAL A 79 -8.61 -4.26 -9.03
N SER A 80 -9.87 -4.67 -8.89
CA SER A 80 -10.64 -5.36 -9.95
C SER A 80 -11.83 -4.57 -10.47
N ASP A 81 -12.17 -3.42 -9.89
CA ASP A 81 -13.20 -2.52 -10.40
C ASP A 81 -12.84 -1.02 -10.26
N LYS A 82 -13.80 -0.16 -10.57
CA LYS A 82 -13.66 1.32 -10.52
C LYS A 82 -14.49 1.94 -9.40
N ASN A 83 -14.97 1.14 -8.45
CA ASN A 83 -15.79 1.62 -7.35
C ASN A 83 -14.91 2.08 -6.17
N LEU A 84 -15.49 2.84 -5.24
CA LEU A 84 -14.87 3.17 -3.97
C LEU A 84 -15.74 2.65 -2.82
N PRO A 85 -15.20 1.81 -1.91
CA PRO A 85 -13.90 1.12 -2.03
C PRO A 85 -13.90 0.16 -3.23
N PRO A 86 -12.72 -0.11 -3.84
CA PRO A 86 -12.63 -1.01 -4.96
C PRO A 86 -12.87 -2.47 -4.54
N ALA A 87 -13.41 -3.27 -5.47
CA ALA A 87 -13.29 -4.71 -5.37
C ALA A 87 -11.82 -5.14 -5.58
N GLU A 88 -11.44 -6.26 -4.97
CA GLU A 88 -10.08 -6.78 -4.99
C GLU A 88 -10.07 -8.27 -5.37
N GLU A 89 -9.04 -8.66 -6.10
CA GLU A 89 -8.74 -10.06 -6.41
C GLU A 89 -7.40 -10.44 -5.80
N TYR A 90 -7.25 -11.68 -5.34
CA TYR A 90 -6.08 -12.15 -4.58
C TYR A 90 -5.36 -13.32 -5.28
N PRO A 91 -4.69 -13.10 -6.43
CA PRO A 91 -3.90 -14.14 -7.09
C PRO A 91 -2.81 -14.73 -6.20
N LYS A 92 -2.70 -16.05 -6.22
CA LYS A 92 -1.64 -16.80 -5.55
C LYS A 92 -1.23 -18.03 -6.34
N ALA A 93 0.04 -18.39 -6.30
CA ALA A 93 0.53 -19.62 -6.87
C ALA A 93 1.78 -20.13 -6.14
N SER A 94 2.03 -21.43 -6.25
CA SER A 94 3.25 -22.10 -5.78
C SER A 94 4.09 -22.49 -7.00
N VAL A 95 4.72 -21.49 -7.59
CA VAL A 95 5.58 -21.60 -8.78
C VAL A 95 6.77 -20.65 -8.64
N PRO A 96 7.95 -21.02 -9.15
CA PRO A 96 9.11 -20.15 -9.07
C PRO A 96 8.98 -18.95 -10.00
N MET A 97 9.28 -17.75 -9.49
CA MET A 97 9.36 -16.52 -10.28
C MET A 97 10.57 -15.69 -9.83
N ASP A 98 11.13 -14.91 -10.75
CA ASP A 98 12.10 -13.87 -10.39
C ASP A 98 11.38 -12.65 -9.84
N LEU A 99 11.87 -12.12 -8.72
CA LEU A 99 11.44 -10.86 -8.16
C LEU A 99 12.27 -9.74 -8.79
N ILE A 100 11.65 -9.01 -9.71
CA ILE A 100 12.33 -7.99 -10.51
C ILE A 100 12.11 -6.56 -9.99
N ALA A 101 11.11 -6.35 -9.13
CA ALA A 101 10.91 -5.10 -8.42
C ALA A 101 10.14 -5.28 -7.11
N VAL A 102 10.50 -4.48 -6.10
CA VAL A 102 9.70 -4.19 -4.91
C VAL A 102 9.87 -2.72 -4.59
N GLN A 103 8.75 -2.05 -4.37
CA GLN A 103 8.71 -0.66 -3.96
C GLN A 103 7.48 -0.41 -3.09
N GLY A 104 7.54 0.64 -2.30
CA GLY A 104 6.41 1.04 -1.47
C GLY A 104 6.84 1.82 -0.26
N TYR A 105 5.93 1.92 0.69
CA TYR A 105 6.09 2.76 1.87
C TYR A 105 5.91 1.95 3.14
N ILE A 106 6.54 2.45 4.20
CA ILE A 106 6.31 2.05 5.57
C ILE A 106 5.64 3.25 6.24
N PHE A 107 4.41 3.06 6.69
CA PHE A 107 3.57 4.07 7.33
C PHE A 107 3.32 3.65 8.77
N ASN A 108 3.94 4.34 9.73
CA ASN A 108 3.84 3.98 11.15
C ASN A 108 3.94 2.45 11.38
N LYS A 109 5.08 1.89 10.97
CA LYS A 109 5.43 0.45 10.99
C LYS A 109 4.63 -0.47 10.06
N ARG A 110 3.54 -0.01 9.44
CA ARG A 110 2.78 -0.80 8.47
C ARG A 110 3.40 -0.72 7.09
N VAL A 111 3.63 -1.88 6.47
CA VAL A 111 4.13 -1.97 5.10
C VAL A 111 2.97 -1.86 4.12
N HIS A 112 3.11 -0.99 3.12
CA HIS A 112 2.35 -1.03 1.88
C HIS A 112 3.37 -1.11 0.74
N ALA A 113 3.65 -2.33 0.28
CA ALA A 113 4.58 -2.59 -0.80
C ALA A 113 3.87 -3.24 -1.98
N HIS A 114 4.31 -2.92 -3.19
CA HIS A 114 3.93 -3.61 -4.41
C HIS A 114 5.12 -4.40 -4.92
N ILE A 115 4.84 -5.54 -5.55
CA ILE A 115 5.84 -6.43 -6.13
C ILE A 115 5.61 -6.62 -7.62
N THR A 116 6.70 -6.89 -8.35
CA THR A 116 6.64 -7.38 -9.73
C THR A 116 7.48 -8.64 -9.83
N LEU A 117 6.86 -9.68 -10.36
CA LEU A 117 7.40 -11.02 -10.53
C LEU A 117 7.39 -11.38 -12.02
N SER A 118 8.39 -12.12 -12.48
CA SER A 118 8.45 -12.58 -13.87
C SER A 118 8.98 -14.00 -14.00
N ASP A 119 8.52 -14.70 -15.02
CA ASP A 119 9.16 -15.88 -15.60
C ASP A 119 9.43 -15.63 -17.09
N GLU A 120 9.78 -16.67 -17.85
CA GLU A 120 10.05 -16.56 -19.27
C GLU A 120 8.80 -16.23 -20.13
N ASN A 121 7.60 -16.34 -19.56
CA ASN A 121 6.32 -16.23 -20.29
C ASN A 121 5.45 -15.05 -19.83
N SER A 122 5.65 -14.55 -18.61
CA SER A 122 4.69 -13.68 -17.94
C SER A 122 5.35 -12.72 -16.96
N VAL A 123 4.66 -11.60 -16.74
CA VAL A 123 4.94 -10.66 -15.66
C VAL A 123 3.65 -10.47 -14.87
N VAL A 124 3.72 -10.68 -13.57
CA VAL A 124 2.59 -10.56 -12.64
C VAL A 124 2.99 -9.70 -11.45
N GLY A 125 2.03 -9.09 -10.77
CA GLY A 125 2.32 -8.23 -9.64
C GLY A 125 1.09 -7.52 -9.12
N GLY A 126 1.25 -6.93 -7.95
CA GLY A 126 0.21 -6.23 -7.21
C GLY A 126 0.69 -5.84 -5.83
N HIS A 127 -0.26 -5.55 -4.94
CA HIS A 127 0.03 -5.30 -3.54
C HIS A 127 0.52 -6.58 -2.85
N LEU A 128 1.64 -6.50 -2.12
CA LEU A 128 2.26 -7.61 -1.43
C LEU A 128 1.36 -8.17 -0.33
N GLU A 129 1.08 -9.47 -0.38
CA GLU A 129 0.35 -10.19 0.67
C GLU A 129 1.24 -11.23 1.36
N PRO A 130 0.87 -11.69 2.58
CA PRO A 130 1.51 -12.84 3.20
C PRO A 130 1.41 -14.08 2.29
N GLY A 131 2.51 -14.80 2.15
CA GLY A 131 2.64 -15.98 1.29
C GLY A 131 3.71 -15.86 0.21
N THR A 132 4.34 -14.68 0.04
CA THR A 132 5.42 -14.48 -0.92
C THR A 132 6.77 -14.88 -0.33
N ARG A 133 7.25 -16.08 -0.67
CA ARG A 133 8.40 -16.73 0.00
C ARG A 133 9.65 -16.77 -0.87
N ALA A 134 10.79 -16.44 -0.29
CA ALA A 134 12.08 -16.46 -0.99
C ALA A 134 12.48 -17.88 -1.41
N LEU A 135 12.81 -18.08 -2.68
CA LEU A 135 13.48 -19.29 -3.16
C LEU A 135 14.95 -19.27 -2.76
N THR A 136 15.68 -18.21 -3.15
CA THR A 136 17.10 -18.06 -2.85
C THR A 136 17.34 -17.02 -1.78
N PHE A 137 16.90 -15.80 -2.03
CA PHE A 137 16.97 -14.67 -1.11
C PHE A 137 16.10 -13.52 -1.63
N PHE A 138 15.89 -12.55 -0.76
CA PHE A 138 15.55 -11.19 -1.16
C PHE A 138 16.66 -10.23 -0.71
N ILE A 139 16.92 -9.20 -1.49
CA ILE A 139 17.75 -8.05 -1.10
C ILE A 139 16.91 -6.81 -1.33
N LEU A 140 16.56 -6.11 -0.26
CA LEU A 140 15.75 -4.89 -0.29
C LEU A 140 16.59 -3.72 0.24
N THR A 141 16.45 -2.55 -0.40
CA THR A 141 17.04 -1.30 0.08
C THR A 141 15.92 -0.41 0.62
N ILE A 142 16.06 0.04 1.86
CA ILE A 142 15.05 0.83 2.57
C ILE A 142 15.66 2.18 2.95
N GLY A 143 15.01 3.26 2.53
CA GLY A 143 15.29 4.60 3.02
C GLY A 143 14.42 4.89 4.24
N VAL A 144 15.03 5.06 5.42
CA VAL A 144 14.31 5.39 6.65
C VAL A 144 14.01 6.88 6.67
N LEU A 145 12.76 7.24 6.96
CA LEU A 145 12.28 8.61 7.01
C LEU A 145 12.15 9.08 8.48
N PRO A 146 12.14 10.41 8.72
CA PRO A 146 11.91 10.96 10.05
C PRO A 146 10.63 10.43 10.71
N GLU A 147 10.72 10.19 12.01
CA GLU A 147 9.63 9.64 12.82
C GLU A 147 8.46 10.63 12.96
N ASP A 148 8.73 11.94 12.94
CA ASP A 148 7.74 13.01 13.06
C ASP A 148 6.98 13.31 11.76
N LEU A 149 7.25 12.55 10.69
CA LEU A 149 6.59 12.72 9.41
C LEU A 149 5.18 12.11 9.41
N GLU A 150 4.17 12.96 9.25
CA GLU A 150 2.78 12.53 9.14
C GLU A 150 2.51 11.97 7.73
N LEU A 151 2.59 10.65 7.56
CA LEU A 151 2.37 9.99 6.26
C LEU A 151 1.13 9.10 6.20
N GLU A 152 0.54 8.72 7.33
CA GLU A 152 -0.53 7.72 7.43
C GLU A 152 -1.75 8.05 6.56
N HIS A 153 -2.06 9.34 6.44
CA HIS A 153 -3.18 9.84 5.64
C HIS A 153 -3.00 9.70 4.13
N LEU A 154 -1.76 9.43 3.66
CA LEU A 154 -1.48 9.18 2.25
C LEU A 154 -1.98 7.81 1.78
N ASP A 155 -2.21 6.89 2.71
CA ASP A 155 -2.61 5.51 2.40
C ASP A 155 -4.04 5.19 2.85
N SER A 156 -4.91 6.20 2.82
CA SER A 156 -6.32 6.07 3.16
C SER A 156 -7.20 6.74 2.13
N ILE A 157 -8.22 6.01 1.64
CA ILE A 157 -9.32 6.61 0.87
C ILE A 157 -10.20 7.50 1.77
N SER A 158 -10.21 7.21 3.08
CA SER A 158 -10.99 7.94 4.07
C SER A 158 -10.46 9.36 4.23
N LEU A 159 -11.36 10.29 4.01
CA LEU A 159 -11.30 11.63 4.55
C LEU A 159 -11.44 11.59 6.08
N PRO A 160 -10.63 12.32 6.87
CA PRO A 160 -11.11 12.73 8.18
C PRO A 160 -12.40 13.56 8.06
#